data_AF-A0A497RLY8-F1
#
_entry.id   AF-A0A497RLY8-F1
#
_cell.length_a   1.000
_cell.length_b   1.000
_cell.length_c   1.000
_cell.angle_alpha   90.00
_cell.angle_beta   90.00
_cell.angle_gamma   90.00
#
_symmetry.space_group_name_H-M   'P 1'
#
loop_
_entity.id
_entity.type
_entity.pdbx_description
1 polymer ?
#
loop_
_entity_poly.entity_id
_entity_poly.type
_entity_poly.pdbx_seq_one_letter_code
_entity_poly.pdbx_strand_id
1 'polypeptide(L)'
;MQALRALEDLKGMDLRGVLAKAIDNTEVLARRFRHCATRSLMILRFYKEHRKSVGMQQIGSKILLNFVKRLPGEFSILKEARREVLEDLMDIQHAEEIMDLIRRGGIKIETISTDIPSPFSLNLISRGYMDIMRMEDRMEFIIRMHQAILDRINKNAA
;
A
#
# COMPACT_ATOMS: atom_id res chain seq x y z
N MET A 1 -6.47 -17.54 5.13
CA MET A 1 -5.78 -18.55 4.28
C MET A 1 -5.14 -17.96 3.03
N GLN A 2 -5.80 -17.09 2.27
CA GLN A 2 -5.25 -16.55 1.01
C GLN A 2 -3.94 -15.75 1.20
N ALA A 3 -3.84 -14.93 2.26
CA ALA A 3 -2.64 -14.13 2.54
C ALA A 3 -1.40 -14.98 2.89
N LEU A 4 -1.57 -16.07 3.64
CA LEU A 4 -0.45 -16.95 3.99
C LEU A 4 0.09 -17.67 2.76
N ARG A 5 -0.82 -18.17 1.91
CA ARG A 5 -0.45 -18.80 0.62
C ARG A 5 0.30 -17.82 -0.26
N ALA A 6 -0.20 -16.59 -0.39
CA ALA A 6 0.49 -15.56 -1.15
C ALA A 6 1.90 -15.27 -0.60
N LEU A 7 2.07 -15.27 0.73
CA LEU A 7 3.38 -15.08 1.35
C LEU A 7 4.32 -16.28 1.11
N GLU A 8 3.78 -17.50 1.10
CA GLU A 8 4.53 -18.70 0.71
C GLU A 8 4.97 -18.64 -0.76
N ASP A 9 4.07 -18.26 -1.66
CA ASP A 9 4.36 -18.10 -3.09
C ASP A 9 5.48 -17.08 -3.31
N LEU A 10 5.47 -15.98 -2.57
CA LEU A 10 6.48 -14.91 -2.65
C LEU A 10 7.89 -15.36 -2.21
N LYS A 11 8.02 -16.41 -1.38
CA LYS A 11 9.36 -16.84 -0.89
C LYS A 11 10.29 -17.24 -2.03
N GLY A 12 9.77 -17.73 -3.16
CA GLY A 12 10.55 -18.18 -4.31
C GLY A 12 10.67 -17.18 -5.46
N MET A 13 10.07 -16.00 -5.33
CA MET A 13 9.96 -15.04 -6.43
C MET A 13 10.94 -13.87 -6.28
N ASP A 14 11.21 -13.19 -7.40
CA ASP A 14 11.84 -11.87 -7.41
C ASP A 14 10.84 -10.84 -6.86
N LEU A 15 11.04 -10.42 -5.60
CA LEU A 15 10.16 -9.48 -4.91
C LEU A 15 10.08 -8.14 -5.65
N ARG A 16 11.20 -7.62 -6.15
CA ARG A 16 11.28 -6.36 -6.89
C ARG A 16 10.53 -6.45 -8.21
N GLY A 17 10.70 -7.53 -8.97
CA GLY A 17 9.94 -7.77 -10.20
C GLY A 17 8.43 -7.90 -9.96
N VAL A 18 8.02 -8.59 -8.89
CA VAL A 18 6.60 -8.73 -8.54
C VAL A 18 6.01 -7.39 -8.12
N LEU A 19 6.67 -6.66 -7.22
CA LEU A 19 6.19 -5.36 -6.75
C LEU A 19 6.15 -4.33 -7.88
N ALA A 20 7.15 -4.29 -8.76
CA ALA A 20 7.17 -3.40 -9.92
C ALA A 20 5.93 -3.60 -10.81
N LYS A 21 5.50 -4.85 -11.02
CA LYS A 21 4.26 -5.17 -11.74
C LYS A 21 3.01 -4.81 -10.95
N ALA A 22 3.01 -5.05 -9.64
CA ALA A 22 1.87 -4.76 -8.78
C ALA A 22 1.57 -3.25 -8.69
N ILE A 23 2.61 -2.41 -8.59
CA ILE A 23 2.45 -0.95 -8.48
C ILE A 23 1.96 -0.29 -9.76
N ASP A 24 2.10 -0.94 -10.92
CA ASP A 24 1.77 -0.33 -12.20
C ASP A 24 0.30 0.14 -12.27
N ASN A 25 -0.62 -0.56 -11.62
CA ASN A 25 -2.05 -0.21 -11.63
C ASN A 25 -2.51 0.57 -10.39
N THR A 26 -1.58 1.13 -9.62
CA THR A 26 -1.89 1.83 -8.37
C THR A 26 -1.98 3.34 -8.55
N GLU A 27 -2.85 3.98 -7.76
CA GLU A 27 -2.88 5.45 -7.67
C GLU A 27 -1.60 6.02 -7.03
N VAL A 28 -0.87 5.20 -6.26
CA VAL A 28 0.43 5.57 -5.68
C VAL A 28 1.43 5.88 -6.78
N LEU A 29 1.58 4.97 -7.76
CA LEU A 29 2.44 5.21 -8.92
C LEU A 29 1.93 6.38 -9.76
N ALA A 30 0.61 6.46 -10.01
CA ALA A 30 0.05 7.55 -10.81
C ALA A 30 0.34 8.93 -10.19
N ARG A 31 0.20 9.04 -8.86
CA ARG A 31 0.56 10.26 -8.11
C ARG A 31 2.05 10.55 -8.20
N ARG A 32 2.90 9.55 -7.99
CA ARG A 32 4.37 9.74 -8.00
C ARG A 32 4.86 10.13 -9.39
N PHE A 33 4.36 9.49 -10.44
CA PHE A 33 4.66 9.85 -11.82
C PHE A 33 4.31 11.32 -12.12
N ARG A 34 3.16 11.81 -11.65
CA ARG A 34 2.81 13.23 -11.79
C ARG A 34 3.85 14.16 -11.17
N HIS A 35 4.39 13.80 -10.01
CA HIS A 35 5.44 14.59 -9.34
C HIS A 35 6.73 14.59 -10.16
N CYS A 36 7.19 13.42 -10.59
CA CYS A 36 8.38 13.28 -11.43
C CYS A 36 8.23 14.01 -12.78
N ALA A 37 7.07 13.88 -13.43
CA ALA A 37 6.72 14.56 -14.68
C ALA A 37 6.62 16.10 -14.51
N THR A 38 6.18 16.57 -13.34
CA THR A 38 6.17 18.01 -13.04
C THR A 38 7.59 18.54 -12.78
N ARG A 39 8.42 17.79 -12.05
CA ARG A 39 9.83 18.17 -11.78
C ARG A 39 10.68 18.18 -13.04
N SER A 40 10.42 17.26 -13.98
CA SER A 40 11.08 17.18 -15.28
C SER A 40 10.46 18.09 -16.36
N LEU A 41 9.50 18.94 -15.99
CA LEU A 41 8.81 19.87 -16.90
C LEU A 41 8.00 19.22 -18.04
N MET A 42 7.75 17.90 -17.98
CA MET A 42 6.81 17.22 -18.90
C MET A 42 5.37 17.68 -18.69
N ILE A 43 5.02 18.01 -17.45
CA ILE A 43 3.73 18.60 -17.10
C ILE A 43 3.95 20.02 -16.63
N LEU A 44 3.49 20.97 -17.45
CA LEU A 44 3.57 22.38 -17.13
C LEU A 44 2.46 22.79 -16.15
N ARG A 45 2.86 23.47 -15.06
CA ARG A 45 1.94 24.10 -14.10
C ARG A 45 1.37 25.43 -14.60
N PHE A 46 2.16 26.11 -15.42
CA PHE A 46 1.83 27.38 -16.06
C PHE A 46 2.10 27.25 -17.55
N TYR A 47 1.23 27.82 -18.36
CA TYR A 47 1.47 27.98 -19.79
C TYR A 47 1.22 29.44 -20.15
N LYS A 48 2.30 30.14 -20.54
CA LYS A 48 2.33 31.59 -20.62
C LYS A 48 1.84 32.20 -19.30
N GLU A 49 0.87 33.08 -19.33
CA GLU A 49 0.31 33.75 -18.16
C GLU A 49 -0.79 32.94 -17.45
N HIS A 50 -1.14 31.75 -17.97
CA HIS A 50 -2.28 30.98 -17.47
C HIS A 50 -1.83 29.81 -16.60
N ARG A 51 -2.35 29.75 -15.37
CA ARG A 51 -2.15 28.61 -14.46
C ARG A 51 -3.08 27.46 -14.82
N LYS A 52 -2.55 26.25 -14.98
CA LYS A 52 -3.37 25.05 -15.16
C LYS A 52 -3.97 24.61 -13.83
N SER A 53 -5.26 24.28 -13.80
CA SER A 53 -5.92 23.74 -12.62
C SER A 53 -5.32 22.39 -12.22
N VAL A 54 -5.45 22.03 -10.93
CA VAL A 54 -4.93 20.75 -10.40
C VAL A 54 -5.60 19.56 -11.10
N GLY A 55 -6.92 19.64 -11.35
CA GLY A 55 -7.66 18.60 -12.06
C GLY A 55 -7.14 18.38 -13.49
N MET A 56 -6.85 19.46 -14.23
CA MET A 56 -6.26 19.34 -15.57
C MET A 56 -4.87 18.72 -15.55
N GLN A 57 -4.04 19.05 -14.56
CA GLN A 57 -2.73 18.42 -14.38
C GLN A 57 -2.87 16.93 -14.04
N GLN A 58 -3.87 16.54 -13.26
CA GLN A 58 -4.13 15.14 -12.93
C GLN A 58 -4.59 14.33 -14.14
N ILE A 59 -5.55 14.84 -14.92
CA ILE A 59 -6.03 14.20 -16.16
C ILE A 59 -4.87 14.07 -17.15
N GLY A 60 -4.15 15.16 -17.41
CA GLY A 60 -2.99 15.16 -18.30
C GLY A 60 -1.91 14.16 -17.87
N SER A 61 -1.63 14.08 -16.57
CA SER A 61 -0.67 13.12 -16.02
C SER A 61 -1.07 11.67 -16.23
N LYS A 62 -2.37 11.33 -16.08
CA LYS A 62 -2.86 9.97 -16.29
C LYS A 62 -2.77 9.57 -17.77
N ILE A 63 -3.13 10.49 -18.67
CA ILE A 63 -2.98 10.27 -20.13
C ILE A 63 -1.51 10.04 -20.48
N LEU A 64 -0.62 10.90 -20.00
CA LEU A 64 0.81 10.80 -20.24
C LEU A 64 1.39 9.49 -19.69
N LEU A 65 0.99 9.09 -18.48
CA LEU A 65 1.42 7.81 -17.89
C LEU A 65 1.01 6.61 -18.77
N ASN A 66 -0.24 6.60 -19.23
CA ASN A 66 -0.75 5.53 -20.10
C ASN A 66 0.00 5.47 -21.43
N PHE A 67 0.38 6.63 -21.98
CA PHE A 67 1.20 6.71 -23.19
C PHE A 67 2.61 6.17 -22.93
N VAL A 68 3.28 6.67 -21.90
CA VAL A 68 4.66 6.32 -21.56
C VAL A 68 4.82 4.83 -21.26
N LYS A 69 3.83 4.19 -20.62
CA LYS A 69 3.82 2.73 -20.39
C LYS A 69 3.83 1.89 -21.67
N ARG A 70 3.37 2.44 -22.80
CA ARG A 70 3.29 1.75 -24.09
C ARG A 70 4.50 2.01 -24.97
N LEU A 71 5.37 2.94 -24.59
CA LEU A 71 6.59 3.22 -25.34
C LEU A 71 7.56 2.04 -25.23
N PRO A 72 8.33 1.74 -26.29
CA PRO A 72 9.38 0.75 -26.22
C PRO A 72 10.49 1.20 -25.25
N GLY A 73 10.98 0.26 -24.45
CA GLY A 73 12.00 0.51 -23.43
C GLY A 73 11.47 1.15 -22.15
N GLU A 74 12.35 1.33 -21.17
CA GLU A 74 11.99 2.02 -19.92
C GLU A 74 12.17 3.52 -20.06
N PHE A 75 11.06 4.26 -20.08
CA PHE A 75 11.10 5.71 -20.06
C PHE A 75 11.63 6.23 -18.71
N SER A 76 12.64 7.10 -18.74
CA SER A 76 13.41 7.50 -17.55
C SER A 76 12.54 8.07 -16.42
N ILE A 77 11.53 8.90 -16.73
CA ILE A 77 10.67 9.50 -15.71
C ILE A 77 9.72 8.47 -15.09
N LEU A 78 9.30 7.45 -15.86
CA LEU A 78 8.50 6.34 -15.32
C LEU A 78 9.38 5.43 -14.46
N LYS A 79 10.61 5.15 -14.90
CA LYS A 79 11.60 4.40 -14.12
C LYS A 79 11.88 5.08 -12.78
N GLU A 80 12.09 6.40 -12.77
CA GLU A 80 12.29 7.17 -11.56
C GLU A 80 11.04 7.15 -10.66
N ALA A 81 9.84 7.29 -11.25
CA ALA A 81 8.62 7.20 -10.47
C ALA A 81 8.44 5.83 -9.79
N ARG A 82 8.79 4.73 -10.48
CA ARG A 82 8.80 3.39 -9.89
C ARG A 82 9.85 3.27 -8.79
N ARG A 83 11.05 3.80 -9.00
CA ARG A 83 12.13 3.84 -7.99
C ARG A 83 11.69 4.59 -6.73
N GLU A 84 11.16 5.81 -6.85
CA GLU A 84 10.68 6.58 -5.68
C GLU A 84 9.51 5.88 -4.96
N VAL A 85 8.67 5.11 -5.66
CA VAL A 85 7.63 4.31 -4.99
C VAL A 85 8.24 3.13 -4.24
N LEU A 86 9.09 2.33 -4.89
CA LEU A 86 9.60 1.09 -4.31
C LEU A 86 10.63 1.33 -3.22
N GLU A 87 11.55 2.27 -3.43
CA GLU A 87 12.67 2.52 -2.52
C GLU A 87 12.26 3.57 -1.47
N ASP A 88 11.83 4.75 -1.90
CA ASP A 88 11.67 5.88 -0.96
C ASP A 88 10.34 5.82 -0.16
N LEU A 89 9.28 5.24 -0.73
CA LEU A 89 7.97 5.15 -0.06
C LEU A 89 7.71 3.80 0.60
N MET A 90 8.09 2.70 -0.05
CA MET A 90 7.77 1.34 0.40
C MET A 90 8.91 0.60 1.07
N ASP A 91 10.15 1.11 0.96
CA ASP A 91 11.35 0.49 1.53
C ASP A 91 11.53 -0.99 1.12
N ILE A 92 11.66 -1.20 -0.19
CA ILE A 92 11.81 -2.55 -0.74
C ILE A 92 13.09 -3.25 -0.26
N GLN A 93 14.14 -2.50 0.08
CA GLN A 93 15.43 -3.08 0.50
C GLN A 93 15.27 -3.88 1.80
N HIS A 94 14.71 -3.27 2.84
CA HIS A 94 14.45 -3.99 4.09
C HIS A 94 13.36 -5.04 3.93
N ALA A 95 12.40 -4.85 3.01
CA ALA A 95 11.41 -5.89 2.70
C ALA A 95 12.07 -7.17 2.15
N GLU A 96 13.08 -7.05 1.29
CA GLU A 96 13.88 -8.19 0.80
C GLU A 96 14.63 -8.88 1.94
N GLU A 97 15.22 -8.12 2.87
CA GLU A 97 15.89 -8.67 4.05
C GLU A 97 14.94 -9.48 4.95
N ILE A 98 13.74 -8.96 5.22
CA ILE A 98 12.71 -9.66 6.00
C ILE A 98 12.26 -10.94 5.29
N MET A 99 12.06 -10.89 3.97
CA MET A 99 11.71 -12.09 3.20
C MET A 99 12.81 -13.14 3.24
N ASP A 100 14.07 -12.73 3.19
CA ASP A 100 15.23 -13.61 3.35
C ASP A 100 15.30 -14.23 4.75
N LEU A 101 15.04 -13.45 5.81
CA LEU A 101 14.97 -13.96 7.19
C LEU A 101 13.85 -14.97 7.36
N ILE A 102 12.67 -14.72 6.77
CA ILE A 102 11.57 -15.68 6.73
C ILE A 102 11.98 -16.95 5.97
N ARG A 103 12.65 -16.81 4.81
CA ARG A 103 13.09 -17.96 3.98
C ARG A 103 14.10 -18.82 4.72
N ARG A 104 15.03 -18.21 5.46
CA ARG A 104 16.06 -18.89 6.27
C ARG A 104 15.53 -19.44 7.59
N GLY A 105 14.26 -19.20 7.93
CA GLY A 105 13.65 -19.63 9.19
C GLY A 105 14.04 -18.79 10.41
N GLY A 106 14.69 -17.63 10.21
CA GLY A 106 14.99 -16.67 11.27
C GLY A 106 13.75 -15.93 11.78
N ILE A 107 12.71 -15.82 10.94
CA ILE A 107 11.38 -15.33 11.33
C ILE A 107 10.37 -16.47 11.16
N LYS A 108 9.67 -16.81 12.25
CA LYS A 108 8.56 -17.77 12.25
C LYS A 108 7.24 -17.04 12.03
N ILE A 109 6.36 -17.68 11.27
CA ILE A 109 5.02 -17.16 10.97
C ILE A 109 4.01 -18.15 11.55
N GLU A 110 3.14 -17.66 12.42
CA GLU A 110 2.09 -18.45 13.05
C GLU A 110 0.72 -17.89 12.66
N THR A 111 -0.24 -18.80 12.48
CA THR A 111 -1.63 -18.43 12.18
C THR A 111 -2.48 -18.72 13.39
N ILE A 112 -3.08 -17.67 13.96
CA ILE A 112 -3.98 -17.79 15.09
C ILE A 112 -5.36 -17.37 14.62
N SER A 113 -6.31 -18.31 14.70
CA SER A 113 -7.72 -18.02 14.44
C SER A 113 -8.40 -17.67 15.75
N THR A 114 -9.11 -16.55 15.79
CA THR A 114 -9.82 -16.08 16.98
C THR A 114 -11.26 -15.74 16.66
N ASP A 115 -12.18 -16.05 17.57
CA ASP A 115 -13.61 -15.75 17.41
C ASP A 115 -13.92 -14.27 17.61
N ILE A 116 -13.06 -13.56 18.35
CA ILE A 116 -13.05 -12.10 18.50
C ILE A 116 -11.69 -11.54 18.06
N PRO A 117 -11.61 -10.28 17.57
CA PRO A 117 -10.35 -9.61 17.29
C PRO A 117 -9.42 -9.61 18.50
N SER A 118 -8.13 -9.86 18.27
CA SER A 118 -7.10 -9.63 19.28
C SER A 118 -6.95 -8.14 19.58
N PRO A 119 -6.41 -7.77 20.77
CA PRO A 119 -6.10 -6.37 21.10
C PRO A 119 -5.29 -5.65 20.00
N PHE A 120 -4.35 -6.36 19.35
CA PHE A 120 -3.53 -5.80 18.28
C PHE A 120 -4.30 -5.62 16.97
N SER A 121 -5.20 -6.55 16.66
CA SER A 121 -5.99 -6.50 15.42
C SER A 121 -7.17 -5.52 15.48
N LEU A 122 -7.67 -5.20 16.69
CA LEU A 122 -8.86 -4.36 16.85
C LEU A 122 -8.71 -3.01 16.14
N ASN A 123 -7.58 -2.33 16.33
CA ASN A 123 -7.35 -1.03 15.69
C ASN A 123 -7.35 -1.13 14.16
N LEU A 124 -6.74 -2.18 13.62
CA LEU A 124 -6.66 -2.43 12.18
C LEU A 124 -8.04 -2.72 11.59
N ILE A 125 -8.83 -3.56 12.26
CA ILE A 125 -10.20 -3.89 11.87
C ILE A 125 -11.09 -2.66 11.93
N SER A 126 -11.06 -1.91 13.04
CA SER A 126 -11.86 -0.69 13.18
C SER A 126 -11.57 0.28 12.03
N ARG A 127 -10.31 0.47 11.64
CA ARG A 127 -9.96 1.31 10.48
C ARG A 127 -10.58 0.87 9.17
N GLY A 128 -10.65 -0.44 8.90
CA GLY A 128 -11.26 -0.96 7.68
C GLY A 128 -12.78 -0.80 7.62
N TYR A 129 -13.48 -0.97 8.76
CA TYR A 129 -14.93 -0.84 8.83
C TYR A 129 -15.42 0.61 8.99
N MET A 130 -14.52 1.52 9.38
CA MET A 130 -14.84 2.95 9.55
C MET A 130 -15.33 3.59 8.26
N ASP A 131 -14.92 3.14 7.07
CA ASP A 131 -15.37 3.75 5.81
C ASP A 131 -16.84 3.45 5.47
N ILE A 132 -17.46 2.47 6.15
CA ILE A 132 -18.79 1.95 5.81
C ILE A 132 -19.84 2.28 6.88
N MET A 133 -19.42 2.58 8.13
CA MET A 133 -20.33 2.80 9.27
C MET A 133 -20.59 4.27 9.57
N ARG A 134 -21.76 4.58 10.17
CA ARG A 134 -22.06 5.92 10.73
C ARG A 134 -21.22 6.17 11.99
N MET A 135 -21.02 7.42 12.37
CA MET A 135 -20.12 7.72 13.49
C MET A 135 -20.65 7.22 14.83
N GLU A 136 -21.96 7.22 15.05
CA GLU A 136 -22.55 6.66 16.29
C GLU A 136 -22.29 5.15 16.40
N ASP A 137 -22.61 4.40 15.33
CA ASP A 137 -22.43 2.94 15.26
C ASP A 137 -20.96 2.51 15.46
N ARG A 138 -20.01 3.35 15.02
CA ARG A 138 -18.57 3.12 15.20
C ARG A 138 -18.17 3.09 16.66
N MET A 139 -18.65 4.07 17.43
CA MET A 139 -18.25 4.22 18.83
C MET A 139 -18.79 3.06 19.66
N GLU A 140 -20.05 2.69 19.43
CA GLU A 140 -20.69 1.54 20.07
C GLU A 140 -19.96 0.24 19.73
N PHE A 141 -19.60 0.03 18.45
CA PHE A 141 -18.81 -1.12 18.04
C PHE A 141 -17.47 -1.21 18.78
N ILE A 142 -16.70 -0.12 18.83
CA ILE A 142 -15.38 -0.11 19.49
C ILE A 142 -15.52 -0.43 20.98
N ILE A 143 -16.48 0.18 21.67
CA ILE A 143 -16.72 -0.05 23.11
C ILE A 143 -17.08 -1.52 23.36
N ARG A 144 -18.02 -2.06 22.57
CA ARG A 144 -18.46 -3.46 22.70
C ARG A 144 -17.32 -4.44 22.45
N MET A 145 -16.52 -4.21 21.42
CA MET A 145 -15.37 -5.07 21.10
C MET A 145 -14.27 -4.98 22.15
N HIS A 146 -14.01 -3.79 22.70
CA HIS A 146 -13.06 -3.61 23.78
C HIS A 146 -13.48 -4.38 25.04
N GLN A 147 -14.76 -4.31 25.42
CA GLN A 147 -15.28 -5.05 26.56
C GLN A 147 -15.15 -6.57 26.37
N ALA A 148 -15.52 -7.08 25.19
CA ALA A 148 -15.39 -8.51 24.87
C ALA A 148 -13.94 -9.01 24.94
N ILE A 149 -12.98 -8.17 24.54
CA ILE A 149 -11.55 -8.45 24.65
C ILE A 149 -11.11 -8.51 26.12
N LEU A 150 -11.51 -7.53 26.94
CA LEU A 150 -11.19 -7.53 28.38
C LEU A 150 -11.74 -8.76 29.08
N ASP A 151 -12.99 -9.13 28.80
CA ASP A 151 -13.62 -10.32 29.36
C ASP A 151 -12.86 -11.60 28.96
N ARG A 152 -12.37 -11.68 27.72
CA ARG A 152 -11.58 -12.81 27.24
C ARG A 152 -10.20 -12.89 27.89
N ILE A 153 -9.53 -11.75 28.09
CA ILE A 153 -8.24 -11.68 28.79
C ILE A 153 -8.40 -12.15 30.24
N ASN A 154 -9.42 -11.64 30.93
CA ASN A 154 -9.70 -12.01 32.32
C ASN A 154 -10.04 -13.50 32.46
N LYS A 155 -10.80 -14.09 31.54
CA LYS A 155 -11.11 -15.54 31.53
C LYS A 155 -9.89 -16.42 31.27
N ASN A 156 -8.88 -15.94 30.54
CA ASN A 156 -7.66 -16.70 30.26
C ASN A 156 -6.59 -16.54 31.36
N ALA A 157 -6.75 -15.56 32.26
CA ALA A 157 -5.82 -15.29 33.37
C ALA A 157 -6.19 -16.06 34.66
N ALA A 158 -7.38 -16.67 34.70
CA ALA A 158 -7.88 -17.54 35.78
C ALA A 158 -7.74 -19.02 35.38
#